data_AF-A0A2T5BZ00-F1
#
_entry.id   AF-A0A2T5BZ00-F1
#
_cell.length_a   1.000
_cell.length_b   1.000
_cell.length_c   1.000
_cell.angle_alpha   90.00
_cell.angle_beta   90.00
_cell.angle_gamma   90.00
#
_symmetry.space_group_name_H-M   'P 1'
#
loop_
_entity.id
_entity.type
_entity.pdbx_description
1 polymer ?
#
loop_
_entity_poly.entity_id
_entity_poly.type
_entity_poly.pdbx_seq_one_letter_code
_entity_poly.pdbx_strand_id
1 'polypeptide(L)'
;MVDFVNYIFESGISLALFTLLYFLFLQRETFFRTNRLFLLFALTFSALLPFVHLRVWEGHPVMLDEITVTPYRNLLETVSVYGTEVSTSIVREISASTYIIGVYLVGVCLFAFRLVWRLAQISWLIRKSKVIRESGMKLVLLDCEVTPFSFLSYVFAGKNLKTQDGWDKMLIHEFEHVKQGHSFDILVLEVLTVFQWFNPFFWLMKRLLRENHEYLADRAVLAHFSNPGYYKKLLLQQFVGPQINLANNFNYSLIKKRIQMMSQIKSSKLARIKLFGGILLASTLIVIFACEQEQSTTTLSDSVDQTVTIEYAGSSLTIGGDSTAVEKLKELIAVSGDYRVIRNLATGDLELSKNNDSDENGVTVVAYNKSSEAKEEVKTIDGKPIFFIVEQMPEFPGGELALRKAIASTVKYPVEAQKDGVQGKVYVTFVIDSAGKVRNARVVRGVAPSLDQEAIRVVSSLPDWTPGKQRGEPVAVSFTLPISFLLQ
;
A
#
# COMPACT_ATOMS: atom_id res chain seq x y z
N MET A 1 -6.02 -9.20 -8.76
CA MET A 1 -4.90 -8.92 -9.69
C MET A 1 -4.00 -7.81 -9.16
N VAL A 2 -4.57 -6.71 -8.66
CA VAL A 2 -3.82 -5.60 -8.04
C VAL A 2 -2.96 -6.08 -6.87
N ASP A 3 -3.51 -6.90 -5.98
CA ASP A 3 -2.76 -7.42 -4.80
C ASP A 3 -1.51 -8.22 -5.17
N PHE A 4 -1.58 -9.00 -6.26
CA PHE A 4 -0.43 -9.79 -6.73
C PHE A 4 0.67 -8.91 -7.32
N VAL A 5 0.29 -7.86 -8.04
CA VAL A 5 1.24 -6.90 -8.60
C VAL A 5 1.90 -6.11 -7.46
N ASN A 6 1.11 -5.65 -6.48
CA ASN A 6 1.61 -4.96 -5.29
C ASN A 6 2.61 -5.85 -4.51
N TYR A 7 2.27 -7.12 -4.29
CA TYR A 7 3.16 -8.11 -3.69
C TYR A 7 4.53 -8.20 -4.38
N ILE A 8 4.54 -8.28 -5.72
CA ILE A 8 5.78 -8.37 -6.50
C ILE A 8 6.63 -7.10 -6.33
N PHE A 9 6.01 -5.92 -6.31
CA PHE A 9 6.72 -4.65 -6.12
C PHE A 9 7.24 -4.48 -4.69
N GLU A 10 6.43 -4.74 -3.67
CA GLU A 10 6.82 -4.66 -2.26
C GLU A 10 7.96 -5.63 -1.92
N SER A 11 7.87 -6.87 -2.40
CA SER A 11 8.98 -7.83 -2.27
C SER A 11 10.22 -7.37 -3.05
N GLY A 12 10.06 -6.76 -4.23
CA GLY A 12 11.19 -6.20 -4.99
C GLY A 12 11.90 -5.05 -4.29
N ILE A 13 11.14 -4.09 -3.76
CA ILE A 13 11.64 -2.90 -3.05
C ILE A 13 12.33 -3.29 -1.74
N SER A 14 11.70 -4.17 -0.96
CA SER A 14 12.30 -4.67 0.28
C SER A 14 13.64 -5.36 0.01
N LEU A 15 13.74 -6.19 -1.05
CA LEU A 15 14.99 -6.83 -1.42
C LEU A 15 16.08 -5.81 -1.80
N ALA A 16 15.72 -4.75 -2.53
CA ALA A 16 16.64 -3.68 -2.89
C ALA A 16 17.18 -2.94 -1.65
N LEU A 17 16.32 -2.64 -0.68
CA LEU A 17 16.70 -2.01 0.59
C LEU A 17 17.65 -2.90 1.41
N PHE A 18 17.34 -4.18 1.58
CA PHE A 18 18.25 -5.11 2.26
C PHE A 18 19.58 -5.29 1.53
N THR A 19 19.56 -5.26 0.19
CA THR A 19 20.77 -5.31 -0.62
C THR A 19 21.64 -4.08 -0.36
N LEU A 20 21.04 -2.89 -0.29
CA LEU A 20 21.75 -1.65 0.05
C LEU A 20 22.36 -1.72 1.45
N LEU A 21 21.60 -2.19 2.45
CA LEU A 21 22.10 -2.41 3.81
C LEU A 21 23.33 -3.32 3.83
N TYR A 22 23.28 -4.43 3.07
CA TYR A 22 24.40 -5.34 2.98
C TYR A 22 25.66 -4.65 2.43
N PHE A 23 25.53 -3.85 1.37
CA PHE A 23 26.65 -3.10 0.79
C PHE A 23 27.27 -2.10 1.76
N LEU A 24 26.44 -1.38 2.51
CA LEU A 24 26.90 -0.33 3.42
C LEU A 24 27.59 -0.90 4.66
N PHE A 25 27.06 -1.97 5.24
CA PHE A 25 27.47 -2.42 6.57
C PHE A 25 28.26 -3.74 6.58
N LEU A 26 27.95 -4.71 5.72
CA LEU A 26 28.42 -6.10 5.88
C LEU A 26 29.38 -6.59 4.78
N GLN A 27 29.29 -6.08 3.55
CA GLN A 27 30.02 -6.64 2.40
C GLN A 27 31.54 -6.73 2.61
N ARG A 28 32.13 -5.74 3.29
CA ARG A 28 33.58 -5.64 3.48
C ARG A 28 34.08 -6.38 4.72
N GLU A 29 33.19 -6.98 5.49
CA GLU A 29 33.54 -7.58 6.77
C GLU A 29 33.81 -9.09 6.66
N THR A 30 34.79 -9.58 7.42
CA THR A 30 35.25 -10.98 7.42
C THR A 30 34.37 -11.93 8.26
N PHE A 31 33.21 -11.46 8.72
CA PHE A 31 32.22 -12.24 9.46
C PHE A 31 31.32 -13.05 8.52
N PHE A 32 31.93 -13.97 7.75
CA PHE A 32 31.23 -14.68 6.67
C PHE A 32 29.95 -15.40 7.12
N ARG A 33 29.96 -16.05 8.30
CA ARG A 33 28.76 -16.71 8.84
C ARG A 33 27.60 -15.76 9.10
N THR A 34 27.90 -14.59 9.68
CA THR A 34 26.89 -13.56 9.93
C THR A 34 26.38 -12.97 8.62
N ASN A 35 27.29 -12.74 7.66
CA ASN A 35 26.92 -12.29 6.32
C ASN A 35 26.00 -13.31 5.62
N ARG A 36 26.28 -14.62 5.72
CA ARG A 36 25.39 -15.68 5.20
C ARG A 36 24.01 -15.61 5.84
N LEU A 37 23.95 -15.50 7.17
CA LEU A 37 22.69 -15.42 7.91
C LEU A 37 21.87 -14.19 7.50
N PHE A 38 22.51 -13.02 7.42
CA PHE A 38 21.87 -11.78 6.99
C PHE A 38 21.33 -11.90 5.56
N LEU A 39 22.12 -12.44 4.62
CA LEU A 39 21.69 -12.58 3.22
C LEU A 39 20.48 -13.52 3.11
N LEU A 40 20.49 -14.66 3.83
CA LEU A 40 19.37 -15.59 3.87
C LEU A 40 18.13 -14.98 4.54
N PHE A 41 18.32 -14.24 5.64
CA PHE A 41 17.24 -13.52 6.30
C PHE A 41 16.63 -12.46 5.37
N ALA A 42 17.45 -11.64 4.72
CA ALA A 42 16.98 -10.63 3.77
C ALA A 42 16.15 -11.24 2.63
N LEU A 43 16.60 -12.36 2.06
CA LEU A 43 15.90 -13.08 0.99
C LEU A 43 14.55 -13.64 1.46
N THR A 44 14.53 -14.32 2.60
CA THR A 44 13.31 -14.93 3.15
C THR A 44 12.33 -13.90 3.66
N PHE A 45 12.82 -12.89 4.39
CA PHE A 45 12.01 -11.81 4.92
C PHE A 45 11.42 -10.95 3.81
N SER A 46 12.18 -10.57 2.78
CA SER A 46 11.65 -9.81 1.64
C SER A 46 10.54 -10.55 0.89
N ALA A 47 10.61 -11.88 0.81
CA ALA A 47 9.54 -12.69 0.22
C ALA A 47 8.31 -12.83 1.14
N LEU A 48 8.50 -12.77 2.47
CA LEU A 48 7.43 -12.97 3.45
C LEU A 48 6.79 -11.66 3.92
N LEU A 49 7.49 -10.53 3.82
CA LEU A 49 7.09 -9.22 4.35
C LEU A 49 5.68 -8.81 3.93
N PRO A 50 5.26 -8.93 2.65
CA PRO A 50 3.90 -8.55 2.26
C PRO A 50 2.79 -9.38 2.94
N PHE A 51 3.10 -10.56 3.47
CA PHE A 51 2.15 -11.40 4.20
C PHE A 51 2.11 -11.09 5.70
N VAL A 52 3.03 -10.27 6.19
CA VAL A 52 3.21 -9.96 7.62
C VAL A 52 2.35 -8.74 7.95
N HIS A 53 1.03 -8.95 8.08
CA HIS A 53 0.11 -7.95 8.64
C HIS A 53 0.18 -7.97 10.17
N LEU A 54 1.17 -7.28 10.73
CA LEU A 54 1.30 -7.14 12.17
C LEU A 54 0.31 -6.08 12.67
N ARG A 55 -0.86 -6.50 13.16
CA ARG A 55 -1.78 -5.66 13.93
C ARG A 55 -1.19 -5.36 15.32
N VAL A 56 -0.10 -4.60 15.38
CA VAL A 56 0.65 -4.36 16.63
C VAL A 56 -0.02 -3.31 17.51
N TRP A 57 -0.95 -2.54 16.97
CA TRP A 57 -1.72 -1.57 17.75
C TRP A 57 -3.04 -1.30 17.04
N GLU A 58 -4.06 -2.13 17.28
CA GLU A 58 -5.42 -1.62 17.20
C GLU A 58 -5.57 -0.66 18.40
N GLY A 59 -5.01 0.54 18.28
CA GLY A 59 -5.53 1.65 19.04
C GLY A 59 -6.96 1.75 18.58
N HIS A 60 -7.90 1.18 19.33
CA HIS A 60 -9.31 1.43 19.10
C HIS A 60 -9.40 2.94 19.02
N PRO A 61 -9.71 3.54 17.87
CA PRO A 61 -10.15 4.91 17.92
C PRO A 61 -11.33 4.83 18.88
N VAL A 62 -11.20 5.46 20.05
CA VAL A 62 -12.38 5.97 20.71
C VAL A 62 -12.90 6.93 19.66
N MET A 63 -13.78 6.42 18.79
CA MET A 63 -14.76 7.22 18.15
C MET A 63 -15.47 7.86 19.34
N LEU A 64 -15.01 9.04 19.76
CA LEU A 64 -15.97 10.04 20.19
C LEU A 64 -16.95 10.00 19.05
N ASP A 65 -18.16 9.48 19.30
CA ASP A 65 -19.24 9.49 18.31
C ASP A 65 -19.10 10.84 17.65
N GLU A 66 -18.65 10.83 16.40
CA GLU A 66 -18.61 12.04 15.63
C GLU A 66 -20.09 12.36 15.61
N ILE A 67 -20.50 13.32 16.44
CA ILE A 67 -21.76 14.00 16.31
C ILE A 67 -21.56 14.78 15.02
N THR A 68 -21.51 14.06 13.90
CA THR A 68 -21.89 14.55 12.62
C THR A 68 -23.32 14.91 12.85
N VAL A 69 -23.54 16.18 13.19
CA VAL A 69 -24.79 16.88 12.97
C VAL A 69 -24.94 16.90 11.44
N THR A 70 -25.10 15.74 10.83
CA THR A 70 -25.60 15.62 9.48
C THR A 70 -27.06 16.02 9.63
N PRO A 71 -27.50 17.14 9.04
CA PRO A 71 -28.87 17.63 9.23
C PRO A 71 -29.90 16.73 8.53
N TYR A 72 -29.48 15.60 7.96
CA TYR A 72 -30.28 14.72 7.13
C TYR A 72 -30.59 13.43 7.91
N ARG A 73 -31.78 13.38 8.51
CA ARG A 73 -32.34 12.15 9.08
C ARG A 73 -32.75 11.22 7.92
N ASN A 74 -32.40 9.92 7.98
CA ASN A 74 -32.57 8.89 6.94
C ASN A 74 -31.80 9.12 5.63
N LEU A 75 -30.46 9.05 5.71
CA LEU A 75 -29.56 9.20 4.58
C LEU A 75 -29.35 7.85 3.88
N LEU A 76 -29.77 7.74 2.62
CA LEU A 76 -29.51 6.56 1.78
C LEU A 76 -28.06 6.55 1.30
N GLU A 77 -27.51 5.38 0.98
CA GLU A 77 -26.16 5.28 0.43
C GLU A 77 -26.03 6.08 -0.88
N THR A 78 -24.86 6.68 -1.10
CA THR A 78 -24.62 7.53 -2.29
C THR A 78 -24.59 6.70 -3.58
N VAL A 79 -25.33 7.15 -4.59
CA VAL A 79 -25.23 6.60 -5.94
C VAL A 79 -24.32 7.49 -6.78
N SER A 80 -23.24 6.92 -7.31
CA SER A 80 -22.31 7.62 -8.22
C SER A 80 -22.71 7.41 -9.68
N VAL A 81 -22.76 8.49 -10.44
CA VAL A 81 -23.14 8.53 -11.86
C VAL A 81 -21.98 9.14 -12.64
N TYR A 82 -21.50 8.39 -13.64
CA TYR A 82 -20.39 8.81 -14.49
C TYR A 82 -20.90 9.40 -15.80
N GLY A 83 -20.44 10.59 -16.18
CA GLY A 83 -20.71 11.17 -17.48
C GLY A 83 -20.01 10.37 -18.57
N THR A 84 -20.76 9.64 -19.40
CA THR A 84 -20.17 8.87 -20.51
C THR A 84 -19.90 9.80 -21.69
N GLU A 85 -18.66 10.28 -21.85
CA GLU A 85 -18.17 10.48 -23.20
C GLU A 85 -18.08 9.09 -23.83
N VAL A 86 -18.71 8.90 -24.99
CA VAL A 86 -18.54 7.70 -25.82
C VAL A 86 -17.12 7.73 -26.38
N SER A 87 -16.17 7.41 -25.52
CA SER A 87 -14.83 7.02 -25.90
C SER A 87 -14.94 5.59 -26.40
N THR A 88 -15.04 5.42 -27.72
CA THR A 88 -14.76 4.17 -28.44
C THR A 88 -13.28 3.75 -28.31
N SER A 89 -12.76 3.86 -27.08
CA SER A 89 -11.43 3.46 -26.59
C SER A 89 -11.56 2.38 -25.52
N ILE A 90 -12.74 2.23 -24.89
CA ILE A 90 -12.95 1.33 -23.74
C ILE A 90 -13.11 -0.15 -24.15
N VAL A 91 -13.42 -0.47 -25.42
CA VAL A 91 -13.47 -1.87 -25.90
C VAL A 91 -12.09 -2.38 -26.38
N ARG A 92 -11.04 -1.54 -26.31
CA ARG A 92 -9.64 -1.96 -26.55
C ARG A 92 -8.78 -1.96 -25.28
N GLU A 93 -9.39 -1.88 -24.10
CA GLU A 93 -8.76 -2.23 -22.83
C GLU A 93 -8.94 -3.73 -22.51
N ILE A 94 -8.43 -4.58 -23.41
CA ILE A 94 -7.84 -5.83 -22.91
C ILE A 94 -6.61 -5.36 -22.12
N SER A 95 -6.84 -5.17 -20.83
CA SER A 95 -6.03 -4.44 -19.86
C SER A 95 -4.53 -4.71 -20.01
N ALA A 96 -3.71 -3.66 -20.06
CA ALA A 96 -2.24 -3.77 -20.05
C ALA A 96 -1.73 -4.67 -18.91
N SER A 97 -2.47 -4.72 -17.79
CA SER A 97 -2.22 -5.62 -16.66
C SER A 97 -2.23 -7.12 -17.04
N THR A 98 -3.10 -7.53 -17.98
CA THR A 98 -3.23 -8.92 -18.42
C THR A 98 -2.01 -9.36 -19.23
N TYR A 99 -1.48 -8.47 -20.08
CA TYR A 99 -0.26 -8.74 -20.84
C TYR A 99 0.98 -8.81 -19.92
N ILE A 100 1.09 -7.93 -18.93
CA ILE A 100 2.19 -7.94 -17.95
C ILE A 100 2.20 -9.25 -17.15
N ILE A 101 1.03 -9.68 -16.66
CA ILE A 101 0.89 -10.96 -15.94
C ILE A 101 1.20 -12.14 -16.88
N GLY A 102 0.76 -12.08 -18.15
CA GLY A 102 1.09 -13.10 -19.15
C GLY A 102 2.59 -13.26 -19.35
N VAL A 103 3.32 -12.16 -19.55
CA VAL A 103 4.80 -12.16 -19.68
C VAL A 103 5.46 -12.71 -18.41
N TYR A 104 4.96 -12.29 -17.24
CA TYR A 104 5.44 -12.80 -15.96
C TYR A 104 5.31 -14.31 -15.84
N LEU A 105 4.13 -14.87 -16.16
CA LEU A 105 3.86 -16.31 -16.09
C LEU A 105 4.70 -17.12 -17.08
N VAL A 106 4.95 -16.59 -18.28
CA VAL A 106 5.88 -17.22 -19.24
C VAL A 106 7.28 -17.33 -18.64
N GLY A 107 7.77 -16.26 -18.00
CA GLY A 107 9.05 -16.27 -17.29
C GLY A 107 9.08 -17.32 -16.18
N VAL A 108 8.05 -17.36 -15.32
CA VAL A 108 7.90 -18.37 -14.26
C VAL A 108 7.97 -19.79 -14.84
N CYS A 109 7.23 -20.09 -15.91
CA CYS A 109 7.23 -21.41 -16.54
C CYS A 109 8.61 -21.79 -17.09
N LEU A 110 9.30 -20.86 -17.76
CA LEU A 110 10.63 -21.09 -18.31
C LEU A 110 11.67 -21.39 -17.22
N PHE A 111 11.69 -20.60 -16.14
CA PHE A 111 12.63 -20.79 -15.04
C PHE A 111 12.29 -22.03 -14.20
N ALA A 112 10.99 -22.34 -14.01
CA ALA A 112 10.56 -23.57 -13.36
C ALA A 112 10.96 -24.82 -14.16
N PHE A 113 10.72 -24.82 -15.48
CA PHE A 113 11.17 -25.90 -16.36
C PHE A 113 12.69 -26.07 -16.31
N ARG A 114 13.45 -24.96 -16.37
CA ARG A 114 14.90 -24.97 -16.24
C ARG A 114 15.34 -25.59 -14.91
N LEU A 115 14.71 -25.25 -13.79
CA LEU A 115 15.01 -25.81 -12.47
C LEU A 115 14.78 -27.32 -12.44
N VAL A 116 13.61 -27.79 -12.88
CA VAL A 116 13.26 -29.21 -12.95
C VAL A 116 14.24 -29.97 -13.84
N TRP A 117 14.58 -29.42 -15.00
CA TRP A 117 15.54 -30.02 -15.93
C TRP A 117 16.93 -30.18 -15.31
N ARG A 118 17.43 -29.16 -14.59
CA ARG A 118 18.74 -29.22 -13.90
C ARG A 118 18.75 -30.27 -12.79
N LEU A 119 17.69 -30.37 -12.00
CA LEU A 119 17.54 -31.40 -10.96
C LEU A 119 17.46 -32.80 -11.56
N ALA A 120 16.75 -32.95 -12.69
CA ALA A 120 16.69 -34.21 -13.44
C ALA A 120 18.07 -34.62 -13.97
N GLN A 121 18.86 -33.67 -14.52
CA GLN A 121 20.23 -33.91 -14.98
C GLN A 121 21.13 -34.41 -13.87
N ILE A 122 21.11 -33.78 -12.69
CA ILE A 122 21.92 -34.22 -11.54
C ILE A 122 21.46 -35.59 -11.05
N SER A 123 20.15 -35.81 -10.97
CA SER A 123 19.58 -37.11 -10.55
C SER A 123 19.96 -38.23 -11.53
N TRP A 124 19.93 -37.96 -12.83
CA TRP A 124 20.37 -38.89 -13.87
C TRP A 124 21.87 -39.18 -13.76
N LEU A 125 22.70 -38.16 -13.51
CA LEU A 125 24.13 -38.32 -13.31
C LEU A 125 24.44 -39.23 -12.11
N ILE A 126 23.78 -39.00 -10.97
CA ILE A 126 23.94 -39.83 -9.76
C ILE A 126 23.56 -41.29 -10.03
N ARG A 127 22.48 -41.54 -10.79
CA ARG A 127 22.02 -42.90 -11.11
C ARG A 127 22.96 -43.65 -12.04
N LYS A 128 23.66 -42.94 -12.94
CA LYS A 128 24.57 -43.54 -13.92
C LYS A 128 25.98 -43.78 -13.37
N SER A 129 26.41 -42.97 -12.40
CA SER A 129 27.79 -42.97 -11.91
C SER A 129 28.02 -43.91 -10.73
N LYS A 130 29.26 -44.38 -10.57
CA LYS A 130 29.67 -45.20 -9.43
C LYS A 130 29.81 -44.33 -8.18
N VAL A 131 29.06 -44.66 -7.13
CA VAL A 131 29.10 -43.98 -5.83
C VAL A 131 30.00 -44.76 -4.87
N ILE A 132 31.03 -44.12 -4.34
CA ILE A 132 31.97 -44.66 -3.36
C ILE A 132 31.76 -43.90 -2.05
N ARG A 133 31.85 -44.60 -0.90
CA ARG A 133 31.87 -43.95 0.40
C ARG A 133 33.31 -43.73 0.85
N GLU A 134 33.73 -42.48 0.98
CA GLU A 134 35.06 -42.08 1.43
C GLU A 134 34.88 -41.00 2.51
N SER A 135 35.51 -41.17 3.68
CA SER A 135 35.43 -40.23 4.82
C SER A 135 34.01 -39.87 5.30
N GLY A 136 33.09 -40.84 5.30
CA GLY A 136 31.69 -40.63 5.74
C GLY A 136 30.79 -39.94 4.72
N MET A 137 31.27 -39.68 3.50
CA MET A 137 30.52 -39.02 2.44
C MET A 137 30.38 -39.87 1.17
N LYS A 138 29.44 -39.49 0.30
CA LYS A 138 29.22 -40.13 -1.00
C LYS A 138 30.02 -39.42 -2.08
N LEU A 139 31.15 -39.99 -2.47
CA LEU A 139 31.99 -39.53 -3.58
C LEU A 139 31.52 -40.19 -4.88
N VAL A 140 31.25 -39.38 -5.90
CA VAL A 140 30.82 -39.81 -7.24
C VAL A 140 31.97 -39.56 -8.20
N LEU A 141 32.58 -40.65 -8.69
CA LEU A 141 33.70 -40.57 -9.62
C LEU A 141 33.18 -40.54 -11.07
N LEU A 142 33.53 -39.48 -11.80
CA LEU A 142 33.14 -39.23 -13.18
C LEU A 142 34.28 -39.59 -14.14
N ASP A 143 33.93 -40.19 -15.27
CA ASP A 143 34.88 -40.55 -16.34
C ASP A 143 35.33 -39.34 -17.19
N CYS A 144 34.64 -38.20 -17.07
CA CYS A 144 34.97 -36.97 -17.76
C CYS A 144 35.82 -36.01 -16.90
N GLU A 145 36.63 -35.18 -17.55
CA GLU A 145 37.40 -34.13 -16.88
C GLU A 145 36.46 -32.98 -16.49
N VAL A 146 36.03 -32.99 -15.23
CA VAL A 146 35.22 -31.93 -14.63
C VAL A 146 35.86 -31.45 -13.35
N THR A 147 35.80 -30.14 -13.12
CA THR A 147 36.20 -29.57 -11.83
C THR A 147 35.33 -30.16 -10.72
N PRO A 148 35.91 -30.50 -9.55
CA PRO A 148 35.12 -30.99 -8.42
C PRO A 148 33.96 -30.06 -8.10
N PHE A 149 32.80 -30.62 -7.78
CA PHE A 149 31.65 -29.86 -7.32
C PHE A 149 30.82 -30.69 -6.34
N SER A 150 30.04 -30.04 -5.50
CA SER A 150 29.23 -30.66 -4.47
C SER A 150 27.74 -30.35 -4.63
N PHE A 151 26.90 -31.36 -4.38
CA PHE A 151 25.45 -31.21 -4.36
C PHE A 151 24.81 -32.11 -3.31
N LEU A 152 24.09 -31.50 -2.35
CA LEU A 152 23.50 -32.16 -1.18
C LEU A 152 24.58 -32.95 -0.42
N SER A 153 24.41 -34.26 -0.28
CA SER A 153 25.38 -35.14 0.40
C SER A 153 26.42 -35.77 -0.55
N TYR A 154 26.48 -35.33 -1.81
CA TYR A 154 27.31 -35.91 -2.86
C TYR A 154 28.43 -34.95 -3.26
N VAL A 155 29.65 -35.48 -3.41
CA VAL A 155 30.79 -34.78 -4.01
C VAL A 155 31.10 -35.45 -5.33
N PHE A 156 31.18 -34.68 -6.41
CA PHE A 156 31.45 -35.15 -7.75
C PHE A 156 32.87 -34.74 -8.13
N ALA A 157 33.65 -35.68 -8.65
CA ALA A 157 35.02 -35.41 -9.09
C ALA A 157 35.41 -36.31 -10.26
N GLY A 158 36.20 -35.79 -11.19
CA GLY A 158 36.78 -36.58 -12.28
C GLY A 158 37.82 -37.57 -11.77
N LYS A 159 37.88 -38.78 -12.35
CA LYS A 159 38.85 -39.82 -11.96
C LYS A 159 40.31 -39.35 -12.08
N ASN A 160 40.64 -38.54 -13.09
CA ASN A 160 42.00 -38.06 -13.37
C ASN A 160 42.50 -37.00 -12.36
N LEU A 161 41.60 -36.40 -11.58
CA LEU A 161 41.95 -35.37 -10.59
C LEU A 161 42.51 -35.96 -9.30
N LYS A 162 42.24 -37.24 -8.98
CA LYS A 162 42.78 -37.89 -7.77
C LYS A 162 44.31 -37.98 -7.78
N THR A 163 44.91 -37.97 -8.97
CA THR A 163 46.37 -38.00 -9.20
C THR A 163 47.01 -36.61 -9.31
N GLN A 164 46.23 -35.52 -9.30
CA GLN A 164 46.77 -34.17 -9.40
C GLN A 164 47.23 -33.64 -8.03
N ASP A 165 48.33 -32.88 -8.05
CA ASP A 165 48.81 -32.15 -6.88
C ASP A 165 47.76 -31.12 -6.41
N GLY A 166 47.43 -31.13 -5.12
CA GLY A 166 46.38 -30.30 -4.54
C GLY A 166 44.99 -30.94 -4.44
N TRP A 167 44.82 -32.21 -4.83
CA TRP A 167 43.57 -32.98 -4.67
C TRP A 167 42.94 -32.85 -3.27
N ASP A 168 43.72 -33.07 -2.21
CA ASP A 168 43.21 -33.04 -0.84
C ASP A 168 42.61 -31.68 -0.46
N LYS A 169 43.19 -30.59 -0.97
CA LYS A 169 42.71 -29.22 -0.72
C LYS A 169 41.39 -28.97 -1.44
N MET A 170 41.27 -29.41 -2.71
CA MET A 170 40.02 -29.31 -3.46
C MET A 170 38.92 -30.17 -2.84
N LEU A 171 39.26 -31.37 -2.39
CA LEU A 171 38.29 -32.27 -1.78
C LEU A 171 37.76 -31.74 -0.43
N ILE A 172 38.63 -31.18 0.41
CA ILE A 172 38.21 -30.53 1.67
C ILE A 172 37.39 -29.27 1.41
N HIS A 173 37.70 -28.52 0.34
CA HIS A 173 36.86 -27.39 -0.09
C HIS A 173 35.43 -27.85 -0.41
N GLU A 174 35.27 -28.85 -1.27
CA GLU A 174 33.96 -29.41 -1.62
C GLU A 174 33.26 -30.06 -0.42
N PHE A 175 34.02 -30.66 0.49
CA PHE A 175 33.48 -31.20 1.74
C PHE A 175 32.82 -30.11 2.59
N GLU A 176 33.46 -28.96 2.70
CA GLU A 176 32.95 -27.86 3.51
C GLU A 176 31.65 -27.27 2.93
N HIS A 177 31.44 -27.34 1.62
CA HIS A 177 30.14 -27.02 1.02
C HIS A 177 29.03 -27.98 1.44
N VAL A 178 29.31 -29.28 1.45
CA VAL A 178 28.36 -30.31 1.91
C VAL A 178 28.06 -30.13 3.40
N LYS A 179 29.09 -30.01 4.22
CA LYS A 179 28.99 -29.90 5.68
C LYS A 179 28.23 -28.65 6.13
N GLN A 180 28.41 -27.53 5.44
CA GLN A 180 27.71 -26.28 5.72
C GLN A 180 26.32 -26.19 5.06
N GLY A 181 25.94 -27.19 4.26
CA GLY A 181 24.64 -27.25 3.60
C GLY A 181 24.46 -26.21 2.48
N HIS A 182 25.53 -25.77 1.83
CA HIS A 182 25.46 -24.71 0.81
C HIS A 182 24.57 -25.08 -0.38
N SER A 183 24.42 -26.38 -0.69
CA SER A 183 23.49 -26.82 -1.74
C SER A 183 22.02 -26.55 -1.41
N PHE A 184 21.64 -26.56 -0.13
CA PHE A 184 20.27 -26.23 0.29
C PHE A 184 19.98 -24.75 0.05
N ASP A 185 20.90 -23.86 0.46
CA ASP A 185 20.81 -22.43 0.18
C ASP A 185 20.67 -22.15 -1.33
N ILE A 186 21.47 -22.84 -2.16
CA ILE A 186 21.39 -22.71 -3.63
C ILE A 186 20.03 -23.20 -4.14
N LEU A 187 19.49 -24.30 -3.60
CA LEU A 187 18.18 -24.80 -4.00
C LEU A 187 17.07 -23.80 -3.65
N VAL A 188 17.09 -23.21 -2.46
CA VAL A 188 16.17 -22.14 -2.07
C VAL A 188 16.30 -20.95 -3.02
N LEU A 189 17.53 -20.54 -3.36
CA LEU A 189 17.76 -19.48 -4.35
C LEU A 189 17.20 -19.83 -5.73
N GLU A 190 17.36 -21.05 -6.23
CA GLU A 190 16.80 -21.42 -7.53
C GLU A 190 15.27 -21.43 -7.52
N VAL A 191 14.64 -21.85 -6.42
CA VAL A 191 13.18 -21.74 -6.24
C VAL A 191 12.74 -20.28 -6.24
N LEU A 192 13.42 -19.41 -5.47
CA LEU A 192 13.11 -17.97 -5.46
C LEU A 192 13.37 -17.31 -6.82
N THR A 193 14.36 -17.79 -7.60
CA THR A 193 14.64 -17.31 -8.95
C THR A 193 13.42 -17.48 -9.87
N VAL A 194 12.62 -18.53 -9.69
CA VAL A 194 11.41 -18.76 -10.48
C VAL A 194 10.43 -17.60 -10.35
N PHE A 195 10.28 -17.05 -9.14
CA PHE A 195 9.34 -15.96 -8.85
C PHE A 195 9.94 -14.57 -9.07
N GLN A 196 11.25 -14.42 -8.83
CA GLN A 196 11.98 -13.15 -8.86
C GLN A 196 12.91 -13.02 -10.10
N TRP A 197 12.61 -13.75 -11.18
CA TRP A 197 13.49 -13.85 -12.35
C TRP A 197 13.80 -12.50 -13.01
N PHE A 198 12.87 -11.56 -12.94
CA PHE A 198 12.98 -10.22 -13.54
C PHE A 198 13.72 -9.24 -12.61
N ASN A 199 13.89 -9.55 -11.33
CA ASN A 199 14.40 -8.63 -10.33
C ASN A 199 15.95 -8.60 -10.32
N PRO A 200 16.60 -7.48 -10.68
CA PRO A 200 18.06 -7.40 -10.73
C PRO A 200 18.73 -7.50 -9.35
N PHE A 201 18.08 -7.03 -8.28
CA PHE A 201 18.61 -7.11 -6.92
C PHE A 201 18.61 -8.54 -6.40
N PHE A 202 17.65 -9.36 -6.84
CA PHE A 202 17.66 -10.79 -6.57
C PHE A 202 18.88 -11.48 -7.19
N TRP A 203 19.18 -11.21 -8.46
CA TRP A 203 20.39 -11.73 -9.11
C TRP A 203 21.68 -11.31 -8.41
N LEU A 204 21.70 -10.07 -7.90
CA LEU A 204 22.82 -9.56 -7.13
C LEU A 204 22.97 -10.28 -5.78
N MET A 205 21.89 -10.44 -5.02
CA MET A 205 21.87 -11.18 -3.76
C MET A 205 22.27 -12.64 -3.95
N LYS A 206 21.77 -13.30 -4.99
CA LYS A 206 22.16 -14.66 -5.39
C LYS A 206 23.66 -14.78 -5.62
N ARG A 207 24.27 -13.80 -6.31
CA ARG A 207 25.72 -13.72 -6.51
C ARG A 207 26.47 -13.51 -5.19
N LEU A 208 26.01 -12.60 -4.34
CA LEU A 208 26.64 -12.29 -3.05
C LEU A 208 26.62 -13.47 -2.08
N LEU A 209 25.53 -14.24 -2.05
CA LEU A 209 25.43 -15.44 -1.23
C LEU A 209 26.39 -16.53 -1.71
N ARG A 210 26.51 -16.73 -3.04
CA ARG A 210 27.49 -17.67 -3.61
C ARG A 210 28.93 -17.24 -3.28
N GLU A 211 29.25 -15.96 -3.43
CA GLU A 211 30.56 -15.41 -3.02
C GLU A 211 30.84 -15.69 -1.54
N ASN A 212 29.84 -15.57 -0.68
CA ASN A 212 29.97 -15.86 0.75
C ASN A 212 30.25 -17.35 1.03
N HIS A 213 29.58 -18.27 0.33
CA HIS A 213 29.84 -19.72 0.42
C HIS A 213 31.28 -20.06 0.09
N GLU A 214 31.82 -19.48 -0.99
CA GLU A 214 33.22 -19.66 -1.39
C GLU A 214 34.18 -19.18 -0.29
N TYR A 215 33.92 -18.01 0.33
CA TYR A 215 34.76 -17.49 1.41
C TYR A 215 34.74 -18.38 2.66
N LEU A 216 33.58 -18.98 2.97
CA LEU A 216 33.44 -19.92 4.08
C LEU A 216 34.24 -21.20 3.82
N ALA A 217 34.14 -21.76 2.62
CA ALA A 217 34.90 -22.95 2.22
C ALA A 217 36.41 -22.67 2.19
N ASP A 218 36.84 -21.55 1.60
CA ASP A 218 38.25 -21.12 1.57
C ASP A 218 38.83 -20.95 2.97
N ARG A 219 38.08 -20.34 3.90
CA ARG A 219 38.50 -20.16 5.29
C ARG A 219 38.68 -21.50 6.01
N ALA A 220 37.83 -22.48 5.72
CA ALA A 220 37.93 -23.80 6.33
C ALA A 220 39.14 -24.57 5.79
N VAL A 221 39.44 -24.48 4.49
CA VAL A 221 40.66 -25.04 3.90
C VAL A 221 41.91 -24.42 4.53
N LEU A 222 41.96 -23.09 4.66
CA LEU A 222 43.08 -22.40 5.30
C LEU A 222 43.24 -22.71 6.80
N ALA A 223 42.17 -23.12 7.48
CA ALA A 223 42.23 -23.57 8.86
C ALA A 223 42.79 -25.00 8.98
N HIS A 224 42.52 -25.86 7.98
CA HIS A 224 43.06 -27.22 7.91
C HIS A 224 44.50 -27.28 7.36
N PHE A 225 44.88 -26.36 6.48
CA PHE A 225 46.19 -26.37 5.80
C PHE A 225 46.97 -25.07 6.04
N SER A 226 48.19 -25.20 6.57
CA SER A 226 49.01 -24.06 7.01
C SER A 226 49.70 -23.26 5.89
N ASN A 227 49.46 -23.56 4.60
CA ASN A 227 50.12 -22.86 3.47
C ASN A 227 49.12 -22.11 2.57
N PRO A 228 48.78 -20.85 2.92
CA PRO A 228 47.90 -20.00 2.11
C PRO A 228 48.45 -19.69 0.72
N GLY A 229 49.78 -19.60 0.55
CA GLY A 229 50.41 -19.25 -0.72
C GLY A 229 50.23 -20.35 -1.76
N TYR A 230 50.45 -21.60 -1.36
CA TYR A 230 50.21 -22.76 -2.22
C TYR A 230 48.74 -22.86 -2.64
N TYR A 231 47.80 -22.66 -1.70
CA TYR A 231 46.37 -22.74 -2.01
C TYR A 231 45.93 -21.63 -2.99
N LYS A 232 46.44 -20.40 -2.85
CA LYS A 232 46.20 -19.32 -3.84
C LYS A 232 46.73 -19.68 -5.23
N LYS A 233 47.91 -20.31 -5.31
CA LYS A 233 48.48 -20.80 -6.58
C LYS A 233 47.58 -21.86 -7.22
N LEU A 234 47.05 -22.79 -6.43
CA LEU A 234 46.12 -23.83 -6.89
C LEU A 234 44.86 -23.22 -7.53
N LEU A 235 44.26 -22.23 -6.87
CA LEU A 235 43.08 -21.52 -7.38
C LEU A 235 43.35 -20.78 -8.69
N LEU A 236 44.54 -20.18 -8.85
CA LEU A 236 44.94 -19.52 -10.09
C LEU A 236 45.17 -20.52 -11.22
N GLN A 237 45.84 -21.65 -10.94
CA GLN A 237 46.15 -22.68 -11.94
C GLN A 237 44.89 -23.35 -12.50
N GLN A 238 43.82 -23.47 -11.70
CA GLN A 238 42.52 -23.97 -12.17
C GLN A 238 41.86 -23.06 -13.23
N PHE A 239 42.33 -21.82 -13.40
CA PHE A 239 41.71 -20.81 -14.27
C PHE A 239 42.53 -20.46 -15.53
N VAL A 240 43.83 -20.76 -15.59
CA VAL A 240 44.69 -20.38 -16.72
C VAL A 240 44.48 -21.32 -17.92
N GLY A 241 43.52 -20.98 -18.79
CA GLY A 241 43.29 -21.56 -20.13
C GLY A 241 43.13 -20.47 -21.21
N PRO A 242 43.07 -20.82 -22.52
CA PRO A 242 42.96 -19.85 -23.61
C PRO A 242 41.66 -19.02 -23.52
N GLN A 243 41.79 -17.69 -23.58
CA GLN A 243 40.71 -16.74 -23.30
C GLN A 243 40.20 -16.10 -24.59
N ILE A 244 38.89 -16.15 -24.84
CA ILE A 244 38.25 -15.47 -25.98
C ILE A 244 37.62 -14.17 -25.45
N ASN A 245 38.09 -13.01 -25.95
CA ASN A 245 37.73 -11.67 -25.45
C ASN A 245 36.28 -11.22 -25.71
N LEU A 246 35.50 -11.93 -26.53
CA LEU A 246 34.05 -11.69 -26.68
C LEU A 246 33.19 -12.32 -25.56
N ALA A 247 33.79 -13.15 -24.70
CA ALA A 247 33.10 -13.77 -23.57
C ALA A 247 33.30 -12.95 -22.30
N ASN A 248 32.20 -12.55 -21.66
CA ASN A 248 32.22 -11.85 -20.38
C ASN A 248 32.78 -12.79 -19.30
N ASN A 249 33.97 -12.49 -18.79
CA ASN A 249 34.76 -13.42 -17.98
C ASN A 249 34.37 -13.37 -16.50
N PHE A 250 33.12 -13.75 -16.20
CA PHE A 250 32.49 -13.63 -14.88
C PHE A 250 33.29 -14.29 -13.74
N ASN A 251 34.05 -15.36 -14.03
CA ASN A 251 34.84 -16.11 -13.06
C ASN A 251 36.09 -15.36 -12.57
N TYR A 252 36.66 -14.44 -13.35
CA TYR A 252 37.81 -13.64 -12.89
C TYR A 252 37.46 -12.78 -11.67
N SER A 253 36.27 -12.19 -11.68
CA SER A 253 35.80 -11.34 -10.59
C SER A 253 35.62 -12.13 -9.28
N LEU A 254 35.24 -13.40 -9.37
CA LEU A 254 35.06 -14.28 -8.21
C LEU A 254 36.41 -14.71 -7.62
N ILE A 255 37.33 -15.20 -8.46
CA ILE A 255 38.66 -15.65 -8.02
C ILE A 255 39.45 -14.49 -7.40
N LYS A 256 39.42 -13.31 -8.03
CA LYS A 256 40.03 -12.10 -7.49
C LYS A 256 39.51 -11.79 -6.08
N LYS A 257 38.19 -11.83 -5.89
CA LYS A 257 37.56 -11.57 -4.59
C LYS A 257 37.93 -12.64 -3.56
N ARG A 258 37.94 -13.93 -3.93
CA ARG A 258 38.37 -15.03 -3.05
C ARG A 258 39.80 -14.80 -2.55
N ILE A 259 40.75 -14.55 -3.46
CA ILE A 259 42.15 -14.26 -3.11
C ILE A 259 42.28 -13.00 -2.23
N GLN A 260 41.52 -11.95 -2.55
CA GLN A 260 41.48 -10.72 -1.76
C GLN A 260 40.99 -11.01 -0.33
N MET A 261 39.85 -11.68 -0.16
CA MET A 261 39.28 -12.00 1.15
C MET A 261 40.15 -12.95 1.98
N MET A 262 40.84 -13.90 1.34
CA MET A 262 41.83 -14.76 2.00
C MET A 262 43.08 -14.00 2.47
N SER A 263 43.34 -12.81 1.93
CA SER A 263 44.51 -11.97 2.27
C SER A 263 44.16 -10.85 3.26
N GLN A 264 42.89 -10.69 3.62
CA GLN A 264 42.46 -9.64 4.54
C GLN A 264 42.73 -10.02 6.00
N ILE A 265 43.08 -8.98 6.79
CA ILE A 265 43.22 -9.08 8.24
C ILE A 265 41.81 -9.25 8.86
N LYS A 266 41.70 -10.05 9.92
CA LYS A 266 40.42 -10.26 10.64
C LYS A 266 39.81 -8.92 11.06
N SER A 267 38.51 -8.76 10.83
CA SER A 267 37.75 -7.54 11.17
C SER A 267 37.86 -7.20 12.66
N SER A 268 38.05 -5.92 12.96
CA SER A 268 38.27 -5.41 14.32
C SER A 268 36.97 -5.32 15.14
N LYS A 269 37.06 -5.01 16.44
CA LYS A 269 35.88 -4.83 17.30
C LYS A 269 34.92 -3.74 16.78
N LEU A 270 35.43 -2.71 16.09
CA LEU A 270 34.63 -1.64 15.45
C LEU A 270 33.70 -2.17 14.35
N ALA A 271 34.08 -3.25 13.67
CA ALA A 271 33.21 -3.89 12.67
C ALA A 271 31.96 -4.52 13.29
N ARG A 272 31.98 -4.89 14.59
CA ARG A 272 30.77 -5.35 15.29
C ARG A 272 29.77 -4.22 15.49
N ILE A 273 30.23 -2.99 15.71
CA ILE A 273 29.34 -1.83 15.86
C ILE A 273 28.61 -1.57 14.53
N LYS A 274 29.30 -1.69 13.39
CA LYS A 274 28.66 -1.60 12.07
C LYS A 274 27.59 -2.67 11.86
N LEU A 275 27.87 -3.90 12.31
CA LEU A 275 26.88 -4.98 12.27
C LEU A 275 25.63 -4.63 13.11
N PHE A 276 25.80 -4.12 14.33
CA PHE A 276 24.68 -3.68 15.17
C PHE A 276 23.89 -2.54 14.51
N GLY A 277 24.57 -1.55 13.92
CA GLY A 277 23.92 -0.47 13.18
C GLY A 277 23.10 -0.97 11.99
N GLY A 278 23.63 -1.94 11.24
CA GLY A 278 22.90 -2.57 10.13
C GLY A 278 21.67 -3.35 10.58
N ILE A 279 21.75 -4.06 11.71
CA ILE A 279 20.60 -4.78 12.30
C ILE A 279 19.54 -3.80 12.80
N LEU A 280 19.95 -2.73 13.47
CA LEU A 280 19.02 -1.70 13.96
C LEU A 280 18.28 -1.04 12.79
N LEU A 281 18.99 -0.65 11.74
CA LEU A 281 18.38 -0.03 10.56
C LEU A 281 17.45 -1.01 9.83
N ALA A 282 17.83 -2.29 9.73
CA ALA A 282 16.96 -3.34 9.22
C ALA A 282 15.69 -3.46 10.06
N SER A 283 15.78 -3.48 11.40
CA SER A 283 14.59 -3.55 12.27
C SER A 283 13.69 -2.33 12.13
N THR A 284 14.25 -1.13 11.96
CA THR A 284 13.46 0.08 11.72
C THR A 284 12.68 -0.02 10.42
N LEU A 285 13.30 -0.50 9.33
CA LEU A 285 12.59 -0.72 8.07
C LEU A 285 11.45 -1.74 8.24
N ILE A 286 11.67 -2.82 8.97
CA ILE A 286 10.62 -3.81 9.25
C ILE A 286 9.42 -3.16 9.94
N VAL A 287 9.66 -2.32 10.95
CA VAL A 287 8.59 -1.62 11.66
C VAL A 287 7.85 -0.66 10.72
N ILE A 288 8.55 0.11 9.88
CA ILE A 288 7.92 1.03 8.93
C ILE A 288 6.99 0.28 7.98
N PHE A 289 7.48 -0.77 7.33
CA PHE A 289 6.68 -1.54 6.38
C PHE A 289 5.56 -2.35 7.02
N ALA A 290 5.76 -2.84 8.24
CA ALA A 290 4.73 -3.58 8.97
C ALA A 290 3.66 -2.66 9.59
N CYS A 291 3.99 -1.38 9.80
CA CYS A 291 3.12 -0.38 10.40
C CYS A 291 2.45 0.53 9.35
N GLU A 292 2.57 0.20 8.06
CA GLU A 292 1.87 0.90 6.99
C GLU A 292 0.35 0.62 7.13
N GLN A 293 -0.30 1.53 7.86
CA GLN A 293 -1.74 1.59 8.01
C GLN A 293 -2.30 2.03 6.67
N GLU A 294 -3.30 1.32 6.13
CA GLU A 294 -4.08 1.80 4.99
C GLU A 294 -4.69 3.15 5.37
N GLN A 295 -4.02 4.24 5.03
CA GLN A 295 -4.62 5.55 4.99
C GLN A 295 -5.66 5.49 3.88
N SER A 296 -6.92 5.30 4.29
CA SER A 296 -8.05 5.72 3.48
C SER A 296 -7.75 7.13 2.98
N THR A 297 -7.76 7.29 1.67
CA THR A 297 -7.39 8.51 0.97
C THR A 297 -8.29 9.66 1.44
N THR A 298 -7.86 10.40 2.46
CA THR A 298 -8.40 11.73 2.75
C THR A 298 -7.82 12.64 1.70
N THR A 299 -8.59 12.87 0.63
CA THR A 299 -8.35 13.96 -0.30
C THR A 299 -8.17 15.25 0.48
N LEU A 300 -7.00 15.86 0.31
CA LEU A 300 -6.64 17.19 0.78
C LEU A 300 -7.76 18.18 0.41
N SER A 301 -8.47 18.69 1.40
CA SER A 301 -8.99 20.05 1.36
C SER A 301 -8.24 20.84 2.42
N ASP A 302 -7.32 21.70 1.97
CA ASP A 302 -6.76 22.77 2.79
C ASP A 302 -7.92 23.60 3.34
N SER A 303 -8.36 23.33 4.57
CA SER A 303 -9.06 24.31 5.38
C SER A 303 -8.05 24.91 6.33
N VAL A 304 -7.60 26.12 6.00
CA VAL A 304 -6.84 27.00 6.88
C VAL A 304 -7.58 27.06 8.22
N ASP A 305 -6.93 26.63 9.30
CA ASP A 305 -7.45 26.77 10.67
C ASP A 305 -7.60 28.26 11.01
N GLN A 306 -8.81 28.80 10.83
CA GLN A 306 -9.15 30.15 11.25
C GLN A 306 -9.54 30.12 12.73
N THR A 307 -8.60 30.51 13.59
CA THR A 307 -8.82 30.61 15.04
C THR A 307 -9.46 31.95 15.40
N VAL A 308 -10.52 31.92 16.21
CA VAL A 308 -11.18 33.10 16.78
C VAL A 308 -11.04 33.07 18.29
N THR A 309 -10.59 34.18 18.87
CA THR A 309 -10.47 34.37 20.32
C THR A 309 -11.63 35.22 20.81
N ILE A 310 -12.34 34.74 21.83
CA ILE A 310 -13.49 35.43 22.43
C ILE A 310 -13.13 35.73 23.88
N GLU A 311 -13.07 37.00 24.24
CA GLU A 311 -12.89 37.46 25.62
C GLU A 311 -14.20 38.08 26.14
N TYR A 312 -14.54 37.76 27.39
CA TYR A 312 -15.76 38.24 28.04
C TYR A 312 -15.41 39.11 29.24
N ALA A 313 -15.83 40.37 29.23
CA ALA A 313 -15.60 41.30 30.32
C ALA A 313 -16.90 42.07 30.65
N GLY A 314 -17.61 41.62 31.69
CA GLY A 314 -18.81 42.30 32.18
C GLY A 314 -19.99 42.20 31.21
N SER A 315 -20.50 43.32 30.71
CA SER A 315 -21.64 43.40 29.78
C SER A 315 -21.24 43.44 28.30
N SER A 316 -19.94 43.38 27.98
CA SER A 316 -19.43 43.36 26.61
C SER A 316 -18.63 42.09 26.32
N LEU A 317 -18.78 41.60 25.08
CA LEU A 317 -18.02 40.49 24.50
C LEU A 317 -17.11 41.06 23.41
N THR A 318 -15.81 40.82 23.52
CA THR A 318 -14.81 41.23 22.52
C THR A 318 -14.37 40.00 21.71
N ILE A 319 -14.50 40.10 20.39
CA ILE A 319 -14.13 39.02 19.46
C ILE A 319 -12.94 39.49 18.62
N GLY A 320 -11.80 38.82 18.77
CA GLY A 320 -10.56 39.08 18.03
C GLY A 320 -10.11 37.84 17.24
N GLY A 321 -9.46 38.03 16.10
CA GLY A 321 -9.01 36.93 15.24
C GLY A 321 -8.92 37.31 13.76
N ASP A 322 -8.92 36.31 12.89
CA ASP A 322 -8.86 36.53 11.44
C ASP A 322 -10.09 37.31 10.93
N SER A 323 -9.86 38.34 10.10
CA SER A 323 -10.85 39.35 9.73
C SER A 323 -12.07 38.78 9.00
N THR A 324 -11.87 37.69 8.24
CA THR A 324 -12.93 37.01 7.48
C THR A 324 -13.81 36.11 8.36
N ALA A 325 -13.25 35.48 9.39
CA ALA A 325 -13.99 34.69 10.36
C ALA A 325 -14.83 35.58 11.29
N VAL A 326 -14.27 36.72 11.67
CA VAL A 326 -14.94 37.76 12.47
C VAL A 326 -16.11 38.39 11.69
N GLU A 327 -15.99 38.60 10.37
CA GLU A 327 -17.10 39.05 9.53
C GLU A 327 -18.26 38.04 9.43
N LYS A 328 -17.96 36.74 9.29
CA LYS A 328 -19.00 35.70 9.29
C LYS A 328 -19.74 35.61 10.63
N LEU A 329 -19.01 35.75 11.74
CA LEU A 329 -19.63 35.81 13.08
C LEU A 329 -20.51 37.05 13.25
N LYS A 330 -20.09 38.19 12.68
CA LYS A 330 -20.92 39.40 12.64
C LYS A 330 -22.23 39.18 11.87
N GLU A 331 -22.19 38.50 10.72
CA GLU A 331 -23.40 38.14 9.98
C GLU A 331 -24.32 37.21 10.78
N LEU A 332 -23.77 36.19 11.43
CA LEU A 332 -24.54 35.24 12.23
C LEU A 332 -25.20 35.88 13.46
N ILE A 333 -24.52 36.83 14.11
CA ILE A 333 -25.08 37.50 15.29
C ILE A 333 -26.11 38.55 14.88
N ALA A 334 -25.95 39.21 13.73
CA ALA A 334 -26.96 40.11 13.16
C ALA A 334 -28.29 39.40 12.85
N VAL A 335 -28.27 38.09 12.59
CA VAL A 335 -29.47 37.26 12.40
C VAL A 335 -30.25 37.03 13.71
N SER A 336 -29.59 37.13 14.87
CA SER A 336 -30.23 36.86 16.17
C SER A 336 -31.12 37.99 16.70
N GLY A 337 -30.98 39.23 16.18
CA GLY A 337 -31.86 40.37 16.49
C GLY A 337 -31.76 40.99 17.90
N ASP A 338 -31.19 40.27 18.87
CA ASP A 338 -31.15 40.70 20.29
C ASP A 338 -29.95 41.60 20.66
N TYR A 339 -28.93 41.68 19.80
CA TYR A 339 -27.65 42.34 20.06
C TYR A 339 -27.23 43.26 18.90
N ARG A 340 -26.61 44.41 19.23
CA ARG A 340 -25.96 45.32 18.28
C ARG A 340 -24.45 45.13 18.29
N VAL A 341 -23.82 45.18 17.12
CA VAL A 341 -22.35 45.07 16.96
C VAL A 341 -21.76 46.46 16.73
N ILE A 342 -20.88 46.90 17.61
CA ILE A 342 -20.16 48.18 17.55
C ILE A 342 -18.69 47.89 17.20
N ARG A 343 -18.13 48.62 16.25
CA ARG A 343 -16.69 48.49 15.90
C ARG A 343 -15.90 49.58 16.60
N ASN A 344 -14.88 49.19 17.36
CA ASN A 344 -13.93 50.15 17.91
C ASN A 344 -12.96 50.62 16.81
N LEU A 345 -13.04 51.89 16.43
CA LEU A 345 -12.24 52.46 15.34
C LEU A 345 -10.75 52.62 15.68
N ALA A 346 -10.35 52.51 16.94
CA ALA A 346 -8.96 52.63 17.38
C ALA A 346 -8.23 51.28 17.41
N THR A 347 -8.90 50.19 17.77
CA THR A 347 -8.29 48.85 17.92
C THR A 347 -8.69 47.87 16.81
N GLY A 348 -9.79 48.13 16.10
CA GLY A 348 -10.31 47.25 15.06
C GLY A 348 -11.24 46.14 15.57
N ASP A 349 -11.43 46.05 16.89
CA ASP A 349 -12.22 45.01 17.54
C ASP A 349 -13.73 45.24 17.39
N LEU A 350 -14.50 44.15 17.45
CA LEU A 350 -15.96 44.18 17.46
C LEU A 350 -16.47 43.94 18.89
N GLU A 351 -17.34 44.83 19.37
CA GLU A 351 -18.04 44.76 20.65
C GLU A 351 -19.54 44.49 20.44
N LEU A 352 -20.12 43.65 21.29
CA LEU A 352 -21.55 43.32 21.28
C LEU A 352 -22.26 43.99 22.47
N SER A 353 -23.34 44.72 22.20
CA SER A 353 -24.18 45.38 23.22
C SER A 353 -25.65 44.98 23.06
N LYS A 354 -26.39 44.86 24.16
CA LYS A 354 -27.80 44.44 24.16
C LYS A 354 -28.71 45.60 23.79
N ASN A 355 -29.76 45.33 23.00
CA ASN A 355 -30.54 46.40 22.34
C ASN A 355 -31.25 47.42 23.25
N ASN A 356 -31.32 47.21 24.57
CA ASN A 356 -32.07 48.08 25.51
C ASN A 356 -31.22 49.03 26.37
N ASP A 357 -29.90 49.10 26.17
CA ASP A 357 -29.10 50.12 26.86
C ASP A 357 -29.12 51.42 26.04
N SER A 358 -29.81 52.42 26.60
CA SER A 358 -29.73 53.82 26.21
C SER A 358 -28.41 54.40 26.68
N ASP A 359 -27.58 54.92 25.77
CA ASP A 359 -26.95 56.23 25.96
C ASP A 359 -26.21 56.73 24.70
N GLU A 360 -26.10 58.05 24.68
CA GLU A 360 -25.74 58.97 23.61
C GLU A 360 -24.34 58.75 23.01
N ASN A 361 -24.28 58.39 21.72
CA ASN A 361 -23.64 59.22 20.69
C ASN A 361 -23.68 58.50 19.33
N GLY A 362 -24.00 59.28 18.30
CA GLY A 362 -24.60 58.81 17.06
C GLY A 362 -23.74 57.89 16.20
N VAL A 363 -24.39 56.85 15.67
CA VAL A 363 -24.08 56.26 14.37
C VAL A 363 -25.39 55.79 13.72
N THR A 364 -25.64 56.26 12.51
CA THR A 364 -26.86 56.05 11.70
C THR A 364 -26.99 54.61 11.24
N VAL A 365 -28.14 53.97 11.48
CA VAL A 365 -28.48 52.64 10.95
C VAL A 365 -29.44 52.79 9.77
N VAL A 366 -29.02 52.34 8.59
CA VAL A 366 -29.90 52.17 7.42
C VAL A 366 -30.64 50.85 7.62
N ALA A 367 -31.92 50.95 7.98
CA ALA A 367 -32.82 49.82 8.12
C ALA A 367 -33.19 49.25 6.73
N TYR A 368 -33.06 47.93 6.57
CA TYR A 368 -33.82 47.18 5.58
C TYR A 368 -34.77 46.24 6.31
N ASN A 369 -36.03 46.67 6.41
CA ASN A 369 -37.13 45.82 6.84
C ASN A 369 -37.65 45.04 5.62
N LYS A 370 -37.66 43.71 5.70
CA LYS A 370 -38.85 42.96 5.30
C LYS A 370 -38.95 41.65 6.09
N SER A 371 -39.99 41.62 6.91
CA SER A 371 -40.47 40.49 7.68
C SER A 371 -40.98 39.34 6.79
N SER A 372 -40.72 38.12 7.24
CA SER A 372 -41.72 37.06 7.23
C SER A 372 -41.32 35.98 8.25
N GLU A 373 -42.05 35.94 9.37
CA GLU A 373 -42.00 34.87 10.35
C GLU A 373 -42.34 33.52 9.69
N ALA A 374 -41.51 32.50 9.88
CA ALA A 374 -41.88 31.11 9.58
C ALA A 374 -41.97 30.35 10.90
N LYS A 375 -43.21 30.19 11.40
CA LYS A 375 -43.57 29.16 12.37
C LYS A 375 -43.22 27.79 11.77
N GLU A 376 -42.63 26.89 12.54
CA GLU A 376 -42.47 25.49 12.14
C GLU A 376 -43.85 24.84 11.97
N GLU A 377 -44.40 24.90 10.76
CA GLU A 377 -45.55 24.08 10.38
C GLU A 377 -45.12 22.62 10.34
N VAL A 378 -45.84 21.77 11.09
CA VAL A 378 -45.78 20.32 10.93
C VAL A 378 -46.12 20.01 9.47
N LYS A 379 -45.11 19.63 8.69
CA LYS A 379 -45.30 19.29 7.29
C LYS A 379 -46.23 18.09 7.23
N THR A 380 -47.41 18.29 6.69
CA THR A 380 -48.40 17.24 6.44
C THR A 380 -48.47 16.94 4.95
N ILE A 381 -48.70 15.67 4.62
CA ILE A 381 -49.08 15.24 3.26
C ILE A 381 -50.44 14.60 3.40
N ASP A 382 -51.42 15.08 2.62
CA ASP A 382 -52.81 14.60 2.65
C ASP A 382 -53.42 14.62 4.08
N GLY A 383 -53.08 15.63 4.88
CA GLY A 383 -53.55 15.81 6.27
C GLY A 383 -52.89 14.90 7.32
N LYS A 384 -51.92 14.07 6.92
CA LYS A 384 -51.18 13.16 7.83
C LYS A 384 -49.77 13.70 8.16
N PRO A 385 -49.27 13.51 9.39
CA PRO A 385 -47.92 13.93 9.76
C PRO A 385 -46.85 13.11 9.03
N ILE A 386 -45.76 13.78 8.62
CA ILE A 386 -44.58 13.12 8.05
C ILE A 386 -43.66 12.69 9.21
N PHE A 387 -43.30 11.42 9.22
CA PHE A 387 -42.38 10.85 10.20
C PHE A 387 -40.95 10.83 9.66
N PHE A 388 -39.99 10.89 10.58
CA PHE A 388 -38.57 10.71 10.28
C PHE A 388 -38.06 9.36 10.79
N ILE A 389 -38.68 8.77 11.81
CA ILE A 389 -38.29 7.46 12.33
C ILE A 389 -39.58 6.72 12.64
N VAL A 390 -39.68 5.49 12.16
CA VAL A 390 -40.84 4.62 12.36
C VAL A 390 -40.38 3.21 12.72
N GLU A 391 -41.26 2.41 13.34
CA GLU A 391 -40.97 1.03 13.74
C GLU A 391 -40.58 0.13 12.56
N GLN A 392 -41.24 0.30 11.41
CA GLN A 392 -40.89 -0.37 10.16
C GLN A 392 -40.63 0.68 9.08
N MET A 393 -39.37 0.84 8.66
CA MET A 393 -38.97 1.78 7.63
C MET A 393 -39.50 1.37 6.24
N PRO A 394 -39.82 2.33 5.35
CA PRO A 394 -40.14 2.01 3.97
C PRO A 394 -38.99 1.29 3.26
N GLU A 395 -39.34 0.34 2.39
CA GLU A 395 -38.36 -0.49 1.68
C GLU A 395 -38.61 -0.45 0.17
N PHE A 396 -37.55 -0.22 -0.61
CA PHE A 396 -37.62 -0.25 -2.07
C PHE A 396 -37.84 -1.69 -2.57
N PRO A 397 -38.61 -1.92 -3.65
CA PRO A 397 -38.79 -3.26 -4.19
C PRO A 397 -37.45 -3.89 -4.60
N GLY A 398 -37.05 -4.96 -3.90
CA GLY A 398 -35.76 -5.62 -4.11
C GLY A 398 -34.60 -5.06 -3.27
N GLY A 399 -34.89 -4.21 -2.29
CA GLY A 399 -33.94 -3.69 -1.32
C GLY A 399 -33.03 -2.56 -1.86
N GLU A 400 -32.05 -2.18 -1.05
CA GLU A 400 -31.16 -1.03 -1.31
C GLU A 400 -30.30 -1.21 -2.57
N LEU A 401 -29.82 -2.43 -2.84
CA LEU A 401 -29.02 -2.70 -4.03
C LEU A 401 -29.82 -2.52 -5.33
N ALA A 402 -31.10 -2.90 -5.33
CA ALA A 402 -31.99 -2.70 -6.46
C ALA A 402 -32.30 -1.21 -6.67
N LEU A 403 -32.47 -0.44 -5.59
CA LEU A 403 -32.63 1.01 -5.64
C LEU A 403 -31.42 1.69 -6.30
N ARG A 404 -30.21 1.35 -5.86
CA ARG A 404 -28.97 1.89 -6.45
C ARG A 404 -28.87 1.60 -7.94
N LYS A 405 -29.18 0.36 -8.34
CA LYS A 405 -29.17 -0.06 -9.75
C LYS A 405 -30.23 0.69 -10.58
N ALA A 406 -31.43 0.83 -10.04
CA ALA A 406 -32.52 1.56 -10.69
C ALA A 406 -32.14 3.03 -10.93
N ILE A 407 -31.61 3.71 -9.90
CA ILE A 407 -31.10 5.07 -9.99
C ILE A 407 -29.97 5.15 -11.02
N ALA A 408 -28.93 4.34 -10.88
CA ALA A 408 -27.77 4.37 -11.79
C ALA A 408 -28.15 4.14 -13.26
N SER A 409 -29.14 3.28 -13.54
CA SER A 409 -29.64 3.04 -14.90
C SER A 409 -30.57 4.13 -15.45
N THR A 410 -31.17 4.93 -14.56
CA THR A 410 -32.15 5.96 -14.92
C THR A 410 -31.53 7.34 -15.03
N VAL A 411 -30.49 7.63 -14.25
CA VAL A 411 -29.82 8.94 -14.24
C VAL A 411 -29.05 9.13 -15.55
N LYS A 412 -29.24 10.29 -16.17
CA LYS A 412 -28.52 10.75 -17.35
C LYS A 412 -27.77 12.01 -16.99
N TYR A 413 -26.46 12.02 -17.21
CA TYR A 413 -25.66 13.21 -16.97
C TYR A 413 -26.05 14.32 -17.98
N PRO A 414 -26.52 15.50 -17.55
CA PRO A 414 -26.88 16.60 -18.43
C PRO A 414 -25.68 17.08 -19.26
N VAL A 415 -25.87 17.23 -20.58
CA VAL A 415 -24.79 17.62 -21.53
C VAL A 415 -24.19 18.99 -21.19
N GLU A 416 -24.99 19.93 -20.69
CA GLU A 416 -24.52 21.24 -20.24
C GLU A 416 -23.53 21.12 -19.07
N ALA A 417 -23.88 20.31 -18.06
CA ALA A 417 -23.01 20.06 -16.91
C ALA A 417 -21.71 19.31 -17.30
N GLN A 418 -21.76 18.46 -18.34
CA GLN A 418 -20.56 17.81 -18.87
C GLN A 418 -19.61 18.80 -19.54
N LYS A 419 -20.13 19.67 -20.43
CA LYS A 419 -19.34 20.69 -21.13
C LYS A 419 -18.67 21.67 -20.18
N ASP A 420 -19.38 22.04 -19.12
CA ASP A 420 -18.92 22.99 -18.12
C ASP A 420 -18.04 22.34 -17.04
N GLY A 421 -17.76 21.03 -17.14
CA GLY A 421 -16.90 20.31 -16.19
C GLY A 421 -17.48 20.20 -14.78
N VAL A 422 -18.79 20.38 -14.61
CA VAL A 422 -19.44 20.51 -13.30
C VAL A 422 -19.65 19.14 -12.69
N GLN A 423 -19.04 18.89 -11.54
CA GLN A 423 -19.15 17.65 -10.75
C GLN A 423 -19.57 17.94 -9.31
N GLY A 424 -20.14 16.95 -8.62
CA GLY A 424 -20.45 17.08 -7.19
C GLY A 424 -21.58 16.19 -6.71
N LYS A 425 -21.88 16.27 -5.41
CA LYS A 425 -22.92 15.48 -4.75
C LYS A 425 -24.18 16.31 -4.48
N VAL A 426 -25.28 15.93 -5.10
CA VAL A 426 -26.62 16.52 -4.94
C VAL A 426 -27.40 15.72 -3.90
N TYR A 427 -27.99 16.40 -2.92
CA TYR A 427 -28.82 15.79 -1.88
C TYR A 427 -30.29 16.10 -2.17
N VAL A 428 -31.08 15.05 -2.40
CA VAL A 428 -32.51 15.15 -2.67
C VAL A 428 -33.29 14.56 -1.50
N THR A 429 -34.16 15.34 -0.89
CA THR A 429 -35.12 14.87 0.12
C THR A 429 -36.47 14.62 -0.53
N PHE A 430 -37.10 13.49 -0.21
CA PHE A 430 -38.43 13.13 -0.69
C PHE A 430 -39.20 12.38 0.41
N VAL A 431 -40.51 12.25 0.22
CA VAL A 431 -41.39 11.59 1.19
C VAL A 431 -42.08 10.41 0.54
N ILE A 432 -42.05 9.26 1.20
CA ILE A 432 -42.82 8.08 0.81
C ILE A 432 -44.16 8.16 1.54
N ASP A 433 -45.26 8.25 0.80
CA ASP A 433 -46.60 8.34 1.39
C ASP A 433 -47.08 6.98 1.94
N SER A 434 -48.24 6.97 2.62
CA SER A 434 -48.81 5.73 3.17
C SER A 434 -49.22 4.69 2.12
N ALA A 435 -49.25 5.06 0.83
CA ALA A 435 -49.48 4.15 -0.28
C ALA A 435 -48.16 3.66 -0.92
N GLY A 436 -47.01 4.09 -0.41
CA GLY A 436 -45.69 3.72 -0.93
C GLY A 436 -45.19 4.63 -2.06
N LYS A 437 -45.89 5.71 -2.40
CA LYS A 437 -45.52 6.56 -3.53
C LYS A 437 -44.55 7.65 -3.11
N VAL A 438 -43.58 7.94 -3.97
CA VAL A 438 -42.66 9.06 -3.77
C VAL A 438 -43.39 10.38 -4.06
N ARG A 439 -43.36 11.30 -3.10
CA ARG A 439 -43.92 12.65 -3.19
C ARG A 439 -42.95 13.70 -2.66
N ASN A 440 -43.18 14.96 -3.05
CA ASN A 440 -42.49 16.13 -2.52
C ASN A 440 -40.95 16.04 -2.60
N ALA A 441 -40.44 15.53 -3.73
CA ALA A 441 -39.01 15.47 -4.01
C ALA A 441 -38.45 16.88 -4.21
N ARG A 442 -37.46 17.25 -3.40
CA ARG A 442 -36.82 18.58 -3.42
C ARG A 442 -35.34 18.48 -3.12
N VAL A 443 -34.54 19.33 -3.75
CA VAL A 443 -33.10 19.41 -3.48
C VAL A 443 -32.89 20.22 -2.21
N VAL A 444 -32.15 19.65 -1.27
CA VAL A 444 -31.75 20.30 -0.01
C VAL A 444 -30.33 20.82 -0.05
N ARG A 445 -29.47 20.22 -0.89
CA ARG A 445 -28.13 20.72 -1.21
C ARG A 445 -27.81 20.37 -2.66
N GLY A 446 -27.83 21.40 -3.50
CA GLY A 446 -27.57 21.29 -4.93
C GLY A 446 -26.10 21.55 -5.27
N VAL A 447 -25.77 21.30 -6.54
CA VAL A 447 -24.45 21.63 -7.11
C VAL A 447 -24.62 22.59 -8.28
N ALA A 448 -25.49 22.26 -9.22
CA ALA A 448 -25.82 23.11 -10.36
C ALA A 448 -27.26 22.84 -10.81
N PRO A 449 -27.98 23.84 -11.36
CA PRO A 449 -29.39 23.69 -11.72
C PRO A 449 -29.69 22.50 -12.64
N SER A 450 -28.80 22.20 -13.58
CA SER A 450 -28.94 21.07 -14.51
C SER A 450 -28.81 19.70 -13.82
N LEU A 451 -27.84 19.54 -12.91
CA LEU A 451 -27.68 18.34 -12.09
C LEU A 451 -28.81 18.17 -11.08
N ASP A 452 -29.26 19.27 -10.49
CA ASP A 452 -30.32 19.31 -9.50
C ASP A 452 -31.67 18.88 -10.11
N GLN A 453 -31.99 19.37 -11.31
CA GLN A 453 -33.20 18.98 -12.06
C GLN A 453 -33.18 17.49 -12.40
N GLU A 454 -32.04 16.97 -12.84
CA GLU A 454 -31.89 15.56 -13.16
C GLU A 454 -32.06 14.68 -11.91
N ALA A 455 -31.47 15.07 -10.79
CA ALA A 455 -31.61 14.37 -9.52
C ALA A 455 -33.09 14.31 -9.05
N ILE A 456 -33.84 15.41 -9.18
CA ILE A 456 -35.29 15.45 -8.88
C ILE A 456 -36.07 14.52 -9.82
N ARG A 457 -35.78 14.58 -11.13
CA ARG A 457 -36.47 13.74 -12.14
C ARG A 457 -36.32 12.26 -11.82
N VAL A 458 -35.11 11.83 -11.48
CA VAL A 458 -34.81 10.43 -11.18
C VAL A 458 -35.56 9.98 -9.93
N VAL A 459 -35.45 10.73 -8.83
CA VAL A 459 -36.15 10.40 -7.57
C VAL A 459 -37.66 10.36 -7.76
N SER A 460 -38.22 11.28 -8.54
CA SER A 460 -39.66 11.33 -8.84
C SER A 460 -40.13 10.20 -9.76
N SER A 461 -39.22 9.54 -10.47
CA SER A 461 -39.52 8.42 -11.38
C SER A 461 -39.38 7.04 -10.75
N LEU A 462 -39.04 6.96 -9.46
CA LEU A 462 -38.90 5.70 -8.75
C LEU A 462 -40.25 4.96 -8.63
N PRO A 463 -40.25 3.62 -8.71
CA PRO A 463 -41.45 2.81 -8.51
C PRO A 463 -41.98 2.90 -7.07
N ASP A 464 -43.20 2.41 -6.86
CA ASP A 464 -43.85 2.36 -5.56
C ASP A 464 -43.04 1.51 -4.56
N TRP A 465 -42.82 2.05 -3.36
CA TRP A 465 -42.11 1.44 -2.24
C TRP A 465 -43.07 0.65 -1.35
N THR A 466 -42.52 -0.25 -0.54
CA THR A 466 -43.26 -0.77 0.61
C THR A 466 -43.38 0.36 1.64
N PRO A 467 -44.60 0.79 2.03
CA PRO A 467 -44.78 1.91 2.94
C PRO A 467 -44.28 1.58 4.35
N GLY A 468 -43.79 2.60 5.04
CA GLY A 468 -43.37 2.48 6.43
C GLY A 468 -44.57 2.32 7.35
N LYS A 469 -44.40 1.59 8.46
CA LYS A 469 -45.47 1.37 9.44
C LYS A 469 -45.07 1.88 10.82
N GLN A 470 -46.02 2.51 11.48
CA GLN A 470 -45.94 2.92 12.88
C GLN A 470 -47.15 2.34 13.60
N ARG A 471 -46.95 1.54 14.65
CA ARG A 471 -48.04 0.86 15.38
C ARG A 471 -48.94 0.01 14.46
N GLY A 472 -48.35 -0.57 13.42
CA GLY A 472 -49.06 -1.39 12.43
C GLY A 472 -49.80 -0.60 11.33
N GLU A 473 -49.91 0.72 11.42
CA GLU A 473 -50.55 1.57 10.40
C GLU A 473 -49.53 2.15 9.42
N PRO A 474 -49.84 2.22 8.11
CA PRO A 474 -48.95 2.81 7.12
C PRO A 474 -48.91 4.34 7.26
N VAL A 475 -47.70 4.90 7.34
CA VAL A 475 -47.45 6.32 7.59
C VAL A 475 -46.48 6.91 6.56
N ALA A 476 -46.52 8.25 6.40
CA ALA A 476 -45.63 8.96 5.49
C ALA A 476 -44.25 9.15 6.11
N VAL A 477 -43.16 8.85 5.40
CA VAL A 477 -41.78 8.91 5.94
C VAL A 477 -40.85 9.68 5.00
N SER A 478 -40.07 10.61 5.57
CA SER A 478 -39.08 11.41 4.82
C SER A 478 -37.73 10.70 4.68
N PHE A 479 -37.14 10.72 3.48
CA PHE A 479 -35.81 10.21 3.15
C PHE A 479 -34.94 11.25 2.46
N THR A 480 -33.62 11.11 2.59
CA THR A 480 -32.65 11.89 1.83
C THR A 480 -31.72 10.97 1.05
N LEU A 481 -31.65 11.17 -0.26
CA LEU A 481 -30.78 10.44 -1.18
C LEU A 481 -29.68 11.35 -1.72
N PRO A 482 -28.40 11.05 -1.45
CA PRO A 482 -27.27 11.65 -2.12
C PRO A 482 -27.00 10.99 -3.48
N ILE A 483 -26.90 11.80 -4.54
CA ILE A 483 -26.50 11.38 -5.89
C ILE A 483 -25.20 12.12 -6.23
N SER A 484 -24.14 11.38 -6.52
CA SER A 484 -22.82 11.92 -6.87
C SER A 484 -22.64 11.90 -8.38
N PHE A 485 -22.40 13.06 -8.98
CA PHE A 485 -22.06 13.21 -10.39
C PHE A 485 -20.55 13.37 -10.54
N LEU A 486 -19.92 12.48 -11.30
CA LEU A 486 -18.48 12.45 -11.53
C LEU A 486 -18.21 12.41 -13.06
N LEU A 487 -17.23 13.17 -13.55
CA LEU A 487 -16.71 12.99 -14.91
C LEU A 487 -15.45 12.12 -14.80
N GLN A 488 -15.28 11.19 -15.73
CA GLN A 488 -14.09 10.34 -15.81
C GLN A 488 -12.97 11.03 -16.58
#